data_AF-A0A942WE64-F1
#
_entry.id   AF-A0A942WE64-F1
#
_cell.length_a   1.000
_cell.length_b   1.000
_cell.length_c   1.000
_cell.angle_alpha   90.00
_cell.angle_beta   90.00
_cell.angle_gamma   90.00
#
_symmetry.space_group_name_H-M   'P 1'
#
loop_
_entity.id
_entity.type
_entity.pdbx_description
1 polymer ?
#
loop_
_entity_poly.entity_id
_entity_poly.type
_entity_poly.pdbx_seq_one_letter_code
_entity_poly.pdbx_strand_id
1 'polypeptide(L)' 'MNFVMPVVYLGILGGVYALVYYLNHKTPLPKGCENLKAECSGCHDKSCCNHPAHDQ' A
#
# COMPACT_ATOMS: atom_id res chain seq x y z
N MET A 1 8.84 -29.01 14.83
CA MET A 1 8.51 -28.01 13.79
C MET A 1 9.51 -26.87 13.89
N ASN A 2 10.29 -26.58 12.85
CA ASN A 2 11.31 -25.52 12.89
C ASN A 2 10.72 -24.20 12.38
N PHE A 3 10.49 -23.25 13.27
CA PHE A 3 9.88 -21.96 12.94
C PHE A 3 10.88 -20.84 12.65
N VAL A 4 12.19 -21.13 12.71
CA VAL A 4 13.23 -20.10 12.51
C VAL A 4 13.12 -19.48 11.11
N MET A 5 13.02 -20.31 10.07
CA MET A 5 12.93 -19.84 8.69
C MET A 5 11.69 -18.99 8.39
N PRO A 6 10.46 -19.39 8.77
CA PRO A 6 9.28 -18.54 8.52
C PRO A 6 9.33 -17.22 9.31
N VAL A 7 9.86 -17.23 10.55
CA VAL A 7 10.02 -15.99 11.33
C VAL A 7 11.01 -15.03 10.67
N VAL A 8 12.16 -15.54 10.22
CA VAL A 8 13.15 -14.72 9.49
C VAL A 8 12.55 -14.16 8.20
N TYR A 9 11.82 -14.98 7.44
CA TYR A 9 11.19 -14.55 6.20
C TYR A 9 10.15 -13.44 6.42
N LEU A 10 9.27 -13.58 7.41
CA LEU A 10 8.30 -12.54 7.76
C LEU A 10 8.97 -11.28 8.30
N GLY A 11 10.04 -11.42 9.09
CA GLY A 11 10.83 -10.29 9.57
C GLY A 11 11.44 -9.48 8.42
N ILE A 12 12.01 -10.15 7.41
CA ILE A 12 12.57 -9.49 6.22
C ILE A 12 11.45 -8.78 5.44
N LEU A 13 10.34 -9.47 5.15
CA LEU A 13 9.21 -8.86 4.42
C LEU A 13 8.65 -7.64 5.13
N GLY A 14 8.40 -7.74 6.44
CA GLY A 14 7.91 -6.62 7.24
C GLY A 14 8.91 -5.47 7.29
N GLY A 15 10.20 -5.78 7.43
CA GLY A 15 11.27 -4.77 7.43
C GLY A 15 11.37 -4.03 6.10
N VAL A 16 11.36 -4.74 4.97
CA VAL A 16 11.37 -4.13 3.62
C VAL A 16 10.13 -3.26 3.42
N TYR A 17 8.95 -3.75 3.78
CA TYR A 17 7.71 -2.99 3.67
C TYR A 17 7.77 -1.69 4.49
N ALA A 18 8.18 -1.76 5.76
CA ALA A 18 8.28 -0.60 6.63
C ALA A 18 9.30 0.43 6.11
N LEU A 19 10.45 -0.04 5.61
CA LEU A 19 11.47 0.81 5.02
C LEU A 19 10.94 1.55 3.78
N VAL A 20 10.34 0.82 2.84
CA VAL A 20 9.80 1.41 1.62
C VAL A 20 8.66 2.38 1.95
N TYR A 21 7.77 2.02 2.88
CA TYR A 21 6.71 2.91 3.36
C TYR A 21 7.26 4.23 3.92
N TYR A 22 8.31 4.16 4.74
CA TYR A 22 8.98 5.33 5.30
C TYR A 22 9.62 6.21 4.23
N LEU A 23 10.35 5.62 3.28
CA LEU A 23 10.97 6.34 2.19
C LEU A 23 9.93 6.95 1.23
N ASN A 24 8.83 6.24 0.99
CA ASN A 24 7.71 6.74 0.19
C ASN A 24 7.08 7.99 0.82
N HIS A 25 6.88 8.01 2.14
CA HIS A 25 6.35 9.19 2.85
C HIS A 25 7.27 10.41 2.84
N LYS A 26 8.58 10.21 2.62
CA LYS A 26 9.52 11.32 2.43
C LYS A 26 9.58 11.84 1.00
N THR A 27 9.06 11.06 0.05
CA THR A 27 9.03 11.48 -1.35
C THR A 27 7.99 12.58 -1.47
N PRO A 28 8.38 13.81 -1.88
CA PRO A 28 7.43 14.90 -2.03
C PRO A 28 6.39 14.51 -3.07
N LEU A 29 5.12 14.87 -2.81
CA LEU A 29 4.08 14.66 -3.80
C LEU A 29 4.38 15.51 -5.05
N PRO A 30 4.06 15.01 -6.26
CA PRO A 30 4.18 15.82 -7.46
C PRO A 30 3.28 17.06 -7.35
N LYS A 31 3.69 18.16 -8.00
CA LYS A 31 2.94 19.42 -7.98
C LYS A 31 1.51 19.19 -8.50
N GLY A 32 0.50 19.68 -7.78
CA GLY A 32 -0.91 19.52 -8.12
C GLY A 32 -1.55 18.21 -7.64
N CYS A 33 -0.79 17.37 -6.94
CA CYS A 33 -1.26 16.11 -6.37
C CYS A 33 -1.36 16.15 -4.83
N GLU A 34 -1.13 17.30 -4.19
CA GLU A 34 -1.14 17.47 -2.74
C GLU A 34 -2.53 17.19 -2.12
N ASN A 35 -3.58 17.35 -2.92
CA ASN A 35 -4.98 17.16 -2.54
C ASN A 35 -5.68 16.17 -3.46
N LEU A 36 -5.01 15.09 -3.86
CA LEU A 36 -5.66 13.90 -4.41
C LEU A 36 -6.53 13.24 -3.32
N LYS A 37 -7.60 13.93 -2.92
CA LYS A 37 -8.75 13.28 -2.30
C LYS A 37 -9.39 12.44 -3.40
N ALA A 38 -9.82 11.23 -3.06
CA ALA A 38 -10.72 10.47 -3.92
C ALA A 38 -12.10 11.18 -3.93
N GLU A 39 -12.18 12.37 -4.55
CA GLU A 39 -13.45 13.05 -4.83
C GLU A 39 -14.12 12.44 -6.06
N CYS A 40 -13.35 11.72 -6.88
CA CYS A 40 -13.89 10.85 -7.89
C CYS A 40 -14.45 9.61 -7.18
N SER A 41 -15.70 9.21 -7.50
CA SER A 41 -16.09 7.81 -7.39
C SER A 41 -14.98 7.05 -8.11
N GLY A 42 -14.13 6.32 -7.38
CA GLY A 42 -12.95 5.70 -7.97
C GLY A 42 -13.33 4.98 -9.25
N CYS A 43 -12.39 4.89 -10.21
CA CYS A 43 -12.66 4.21 -11.47
C CYS A 43 -13.44 2.93 -11.16
N HIS A 44 -14.61 2.73 -11.80
CA HIS A 44 -15.51 1.57 -11.59
C HIS A 44 -14.87 0.26 -12.09
N ASP A 45 -13.56 0.16 -11.94
CA ASP A 45 -12.71 -0.96 -12.23
C ASP A 45 -12.89 -1.98 -11.10
N LYS A 46 -14.04 -2.67 -11.16
CA LYS A 46 -14.40 -3.77 -10.24
C LYS A 46 -13.42 -4.94 -10.29
N SER A 47 -12.44 -4.90 -11.20
CA SER A 47 -11.32 -5.83 -11.25
C SER A 47 -10.42 -5.76 -10.01
N CYS A 48 -10.38 -4.62 -9.31
CA CYS A 48 -9.60 -4.49 -8.08
C CYS A 48 -10.46 -4.86 -6.85
N CYS A 49 -10.32 -6.10 -6.37
CA CYS A 49 -11.15 -6.66 -5.29
C CYS A 49 -11.06 -5.92 -3.93
N ASN A 50 -10.05 -5.07 -3.72
CA ASN A 50 -9.91 -4.27 -2.48
C ASN A 50 -10.34 -2.80 -2.68
N HIS A 51 -10.99 -2.47 -3.79
CA HIS A 51 -11.41 -1.11 -4.06
C HIS A 51 -12.74 -0.79 -3.35
N PRO A 52 -12.88 0.38 -2.70
CA PRO A 52 -14.10 0.74 -1.96
C PRO A 52 -15.38 0.88 -2.81
N ALA A 53 -15.28 0.86 -4.14
CA ALA A 53 -16.43 0.80 -5.06
C ALA A 53 -16.87 -0.65 -5.39
N HIS A 54 -16.16 -1.66 -4.89
CA HIS A 54 -16.55 -3.07 -5.06
C HIS A 54 -17.85 -3.39 -4.30
N ASP A 55 -18.04 -2.74 -3.14
CA ASP A 55 -19.15 -3.00 -2.22
C ASP A 55 -20.30 -1.97 -2.35
N GLN A 56 -20.30 -1.16 -3.42
CA GLN A 56 -21.40 -0.25 -3.78
C GLN A 56 -22.39 -0.89 -4.75
#